data_AF-A0A844G303-F1
#
_entry.id   AF-A0A844G303-F1
#
_cell.length_a   1.000
_cell.length_b   1.000
_cell.length_c   1.000
_cell.angle_alpha   90.00
_cell.angle_beta   90.00
_cell.angle_gamma   90.00
#
_symmetry.space_group_name_H-M   'P 1'
#
loop_
_entity.id
_entity.type
_entity.pdbx_description
1 polymer ?
#
loop_
_entity_poly.entity_id
_entity_poly.type
_entity_poly.pdbx_seq_one_letter_code
_entity_poly.pdbx_strand_id
1 'polypeptide(L)'
;MIEFHGKTLETFKAGLHTHSTVSDGQFPPQEVIRRYADHGYRALALTDHRKTHPVGCYDSCGMTLIPGIEIHPQGPRGIPWHLLSLGVPEEFPAEYASG
;
A
#
# COMPACT_ATOMS: atom_id res chain seq x y z
N MET A 1 -1.48 7.21 -22.41
CA MET A 1 -0.32 8.09 -22.67
C MET A 1 -0.69 9.50 -22.25
N ILE A 2 0.21 10.22 -21.57
CA ILE A 2 0.07 11.64 -21.26
C ILE A 2 1.31 12.38 -21.72
N GLU A 3 1.16 13.64 -22.10
CA GLU A 3 2.29 14.54 -22.32
C GLU A 3 2.66 15.21 -20.99
N PHE A 4 3.91 15.03 -20.57
CA PHE A 4 4.44 15.62 -19.34
C PHE A 4 5.83 16.20 -19.60
N HIS A 5 5.95 17.53 -19.51
CA HIS A 5 7.19 18.27 -19.79
C HIS A 5 7.88 17.88 -21.12
N GLY A 6 7.09 17.80 -22.21
CA GLY A 6 7.60 17.48 -23.55
C GLY A 6 8.00 16.01 -23.75
N LYS A 7 7.56 15.12 -22.86
CA LYS A 7 7.72 13.68 -22.97
C LYS A 7 6.37 12.99 -22.96
N THR A 8 6.17 12.08 -23.90
CA THR A 8 5.05 11.14 -23.86
C THR A 8 5.34 10.05 -22.82
N LEU A 9 4.53 9.99 -21.76
CA LEU A 9 4.63 8.98 -20.71
C LEU A 9 3.47 7.99 -20.79
N GLU A 10 3.76 6.71 -20.59
CA GLU A 10 2.73 5.70 -20.34
C GLU A 10 2.13 5.89 -18.95
N THR A 11 0.83 5.68 -18.84
CA THR A 11 0.08 5.86 -17.60
C THR A 11 -0.56 4.56 -17.18
N PHE A 12 -0.50 4.26 -15.90
CA PHE A 12 -1.08 3.06 -15.32
C PHE A 12 -1.97 3.42 -14.13
N LYS A 13 -2.99 2.59 -13.88
CA LYS A 13 -3.75 2.66 -12.64
C LYS A 13 -2.95 1.99 -11.53
N ALA A 14 -2.79 2.68 -10.41
CA ALA A 14 -2.11 2.18 -9.22
C ALA A 14 -2.97 2.43 -7.97
N GLY A 15 -3.07 1.44 -7.09
CA GLY A 15 -3.65 1.57 -5.76
C GLY A 15 -2.52 1.74 -4.76
N LEU A 16 -2.40 2.91 -4.15
CA LEU A 16 -1.25 3.22 -3.26
C LEU A 16 -1.63 3.22 -1.77
N HIS A 17 -2.88 2.90 -1.45
CA HIS A 17 -3.42 2.84 -0.09
C HIS A 17 -4.58 1.83 -0.11
N THR A 18 -4.38 0.66 0.50
CA THR A 18 -5.35 -0.44 0.43
C THR A 18 -5.25 -1.31 1.66
N HIS A 19 -6.40 -1.62 2.25
CA HIS A 19 -6.49 -2.41 3.48
C HIS A 19 -7.12 -3.76 3.20
N SER A 20 -6.76 -4.73 4.03
CA SER A 20 -7.26 -6.09 3.99
C SER A 20 -7.84 -6.49 5.34
N THR A 21 -8.26 -7.74 5.49
CA THR A 21 -8.68 -8.27 6.79
C THR A 21 -7.55 -8.35 7.83
N VAL A 22 -6.31 -7.98 7.47
CA VAL A 22 -5.19 -7.91 8.41
C VAL A 22 -5.34 -6.70 9.36
N SER A 23 -5.95 -5.60 8.91
CA SER A 23 -6.42 -4.53 9.78
C SER A 23 -7.96 -4.41 9.78
N ASP A 24 -8.50 -3.61 8.87
CA ASP A 24 -9.89 -3.12 8.87
C ASP A 24 -10.51 -3.11 7.46
N GLY A 25 -9.83 -3.71 6.50
CA GLY A 25 -10.37 -4.00 5.17
C GLY A 25 -11.33 -5.18 5.17
N GLN A 26 -12.15 -5.25 4.12
CA GLN A 26 -13.23 -6.23 4.01
C GLN A 26 -12.78 -7.61 3.49
N PHE A 27 -11.66 -7.67 2.76
CA PHE A 27 -11.24 -8.89 2.05
C PHE A 27 -9.83 -9.33 2.45
N PRO A 28 -9.51 -10.63 2.41
CA PRO A 28 -8.15 -11.13 2.62
C PRO A 28 -7.15 -10.53 1.61
N PRO A 29 -5.85 -10.42 1.94
CA PRO A 29 -4.85 -9.80 1.06
C PRO A 29 -4.87 -10.31 -0.39
N GLN A 30 -4.92 -11.64 -0.58
CA GLN A 30 -4.96 -12.24 -1.92
C GLN A 30 -6.22 -11.87 -2.72
N GLU A 31 -7.37 -11.73 -2.05
CA GLU A 31 -8.63 -11.32 -2.70
C GLU A 31 -8.63 -9.83 -3.03
N VAL A 32 -8.01 -8.99 -2.20
CA VAL A 32 -7.77 -7.57 -2.52
C VAL A 32 -6.92 -7.46 -3.80
N ILE A 33 -5.80 -8.19 -3.87
CA ILE A 33 -4.92 -8.21 -5.04
C ILE A 33 -5.69 -8.60 -6.31
N ARG A 34 -6.43 -9.73 -6.25
CA ARG A 34 -7.23 -10.23 -7.38
C ARG A 34 -8.24 -9.18 -7.86
N ARG A 35 -8.97 -8.54 -6.95
CA ARG A 35 -9.95 -7.50 -7.29
C ARG A 35 -9.33 -6.31 -8.00
N TYR A 36 -8.18 -5.83 -7.55
CA TYR A 36 -7.50 -4.71 -8.21
C TYR A 36 -7.00 -5.11 -9.62
N ALA A 37 -6.46 -6.32 -9.78
CA ALA A 37 -6.08 -6.85 -11.09
C ALA A 37 -7.29 -6.92 -12.04
N ASP A 38 -8.44 -7.44 -11.58
CA ASP A 38 -9.68 -7.50 -12.35
C ASP A 38 -10.18 -6.13 -12.83
N HIS A 39 -9.81 -5.04 -12.14
CA HIS A 39 -10.16 -3.65 -12.50
C HIS A 39 -9.09 -2.93 -13.32
N GLY A 40 -8.09 -3.67 -13.80
CA GLY A 40 -7.04 -3.16 -14.70
C GLY A 40 -5.98 -2.30 -14.00
N TYR A 41 -5.75 -2.52 -12.71
CA TYR A 41 -4.60 -1.94 -12.02
C TYR A 41 -3.31 -2.66 -12.42
N ARG A 42 -2.20 -1.92 -12.40
CA ARG A 42 -0.86 -2.46 -12.71
C ARG A 42 0.08 -2.45 -11.51
N ALA A 43 -0.25 -1.70 -10.47
CA ALA A 43 0.47 -1.71 -9.21
C ALA A 43 -0.48 -1.59 -8.02
N LEU A 44 -0.12 -2.23 -6.92
CA LEU A 44 -0.89 -2.22 -5.68
C LEU A 44 0.03 -2.21 -4.46
N ALA A 45 -0.19 -1.24 -3.56
CA ALA A 45 0.37 -1.25 -2.23
C ALA A 45 -0.63 -1.82 -1.22
N LEU A 46 -0.18 -2.80 -0.43
CA LEU A 46 -0.88 -3.25 0.77
C LEU A 46 -0.37 -2.41 1.94
N THR A 47 -1.27 -1.70 2.63
CA THR A 47 -0.92 -0.69 3.63
C THR A 47 -1.76 -0.83 4.89
N ASP A 48 -2.06 -2.07 5.31
CA ASP A 48 -2.81 -2.33 6.55
C ASP A 48 -2.20 -1.60 7.77
N HIS A 49 -3.05 -1.31 8.75
CA HIS A 49 -2.68 -0.57 9.96
C HIS A 49 -1.55 -1.26 10.70
N ARG A 50 -0.40 -0.59 10.82
CA ARG A 50 0.75 -1.04 11.62
C ARG A 50 1.27 -2.43 11.25
N LYS A 51 1.01 -2.90 10.03
CA LYS A 51 1.43 -4.22 9.53
C LYS A 51 1.97 -4.10 8.12
N THR A 52 3.14 -4.68 7.89
CA THR A 52 3.66 -4.93 6.54
C THR A 52 3.27 -6.33 6.09
N HIS A 53 3.38 -6.55 4.78
CA HIS A 53 3.01 -7.82 4.15
C HIS A 53 4.21 -8.43 3.43
N PRO A 54 4.37 -9.77 3.45
CA PRO A 54 5.34 -10.47 2.63
C PRO A 54 4.84 -10.55 1.19
N VAL A 55 4.92 -9.44 0.46
CA VAL A 55 4.24 -9.32 -0.85
C VAL A 55 4.74 -10.33 -1.89
N GLY A 56 5.97 -10.84 -1.72
CA GLY A 56 6.54 -11.90 -2.57
C GLY A 56 5.87 -13.26 -2.41
N CYS A 57 5.06 -13.47 -1.36
CA CYS A 57 4.33 -14.72 -1.11
C CYS A 57 2.93 -14.75 -1.74
N TYR A 58 2.42 -13.63 -2.27
CA TYR A 58 1.12 -13.60 -2.94
C TYR A 58 1.26 -13.80 -4.45
N ASP A 59 0.21 -14.32 -5.07
CA ASP A 59 0.07 -14.20 -6.52
C ASP A 59 -0.30 -12.75 -6.85
N SER A 60 0.59 -12.06 -7.57
CA SER A 60 0.39 -10.65 -7.92
C SER A 60 -0.66 -10.42 -9.00
N CYS A 61 -1.14 -11.49 -9.65
CA CYS A 61 -2.07 -11.43 -10.78
C CYS A 61 -1.55 -10.50 -11.91
N GLY A 62 -0.24 -10.47 -12.11
CA GLY A 62 0.41 -9.65 -13.14
C GLY A 62 0.66 -8.18 -12.76
N MET A 63 0.34 -7.79 -11.52
CA MET A 63 0.67 -6.46 -11.00
C MET A 63 2.05 -6.42 -10.33
N THR A 64 2.59 -5.21 -10.17
CA THR A 64 3.66 -4.92 -9.21
C THR A 64 3.04 -4.75 -7.82
N LEU A 65 3.33 -5.67 -6.90
CA LEU A 65 2.96 -5.50 -5.49
C LEU A 65 4.04 -4.69 -4.75
N ILE A 66 3.59 -3.76 -3.92
CA ILE A 66 4.45 -2.86 -3.14
C ILE A 66 4.19 -3.15 -1.66
N PRO A 67 5.20 -3.54 -0.87
CA PRO A 67 5.03 -3.64 0.57
C PRO A 67 4.83 -2.23 1.14
N GLY A 68 3.83 -2.06 1.98
CA GLY A 68 3.56 -0.79 2.64
C GLY A 68 2.97 -0.99 4.02
N ILE A 69 2.77 0.13 4.71
CA ILE A 69 2.23 0.19 6.06
C ILE A 69 1.58 1.55 6.27
N GLU A 70 0.44 1.57 6.97
CA GLU A 70 -0.13 2.79 7.53
C GLU A 70 0.21 2.89 9.03
N ILE A 71 0.96 3.93 9.40
CA ILE A 71 1.32 4.21 10.80
C ILE A 71 0.56 5.42 11.33
N HIS A 72 0.43 5.47 12.66
CA HIS A 72 -0.42 6.43 13.37
C HIS A 72 0.35 7.30 14.37
N PRO A 73 1.36 8.07 13.93
CA PRO A 73 2.12 8.92 14.84
C PRO A 73 1.22 10.01 15.42
N GLN A 74 1.59 10.46 16.62
CA GLN A 74 0.90 11.56 17.25
C GLN A 74 1.24 12.87 16.53
N GLY A 75 0.23 13.48 15.91
CA GLY A 75 0.35 14.81 15.32
C GLY A 75 0.17 15.93 16.36
N PRO A 76 0.40 17.19 15.94
CA PRO A 76 0.20 18.37 16.79
C PRO A 76 -1.20 18.40 17.40
N ARG A 77 -1.29 18.93 18.63
CA ARG A 77 -2.54 19.08 19.41
C ARG A 77 -3.25 17.76 19.72
N GLY A 78 -2.55 16.64 19.75
CA GLY A 78 -3.17 15.35 20.10
C GLY A 78 -3.98 14.72 18.96
N ILE A 79 -3.86 15.22 17.72
CA ILE A 79 -4.55 14.65 16.55
C ILE A 79 -3.68 13.53 15.93
N PRO A 80 -4.13 12.27 15.90
CA PRO A 80 -3.40 11.19 15.22
C PRO A 80 -3.30 11.47 13.72
N TRP A 81 -2.11 11.29 13.16
CA TRP A 81 -1.92 11.35 11.72
C TRP A 81 -1.95 9.94 11.13
N HIS A 82 -2.32 9.85 9.86
CA HIS A 82 -2.27 8.64 9.08
C HIS A 82 -1.15 8.82 8.06
N LEU A 83 -0.03 8.12 8.25
CA LEU A 83 1.14 8.25 7.38
C LEU A 83 1.40 6.93 6.67
N LEU A 84 1.41 6.99 5.33
CA LEU A 84 1.80 5.87 4.48
C LEU A 84 3.30 5.80 4.30
N SER A 85 3.86 4.60 4.48
CA SER A 85 5.23 4.28 4.08
C SER A 85 5.18 3.16 3.05
N LEU A 86 5.75 3.40 1.87
CA LEU A 86 5.77 2.47 0.74
C LEU A 86 7.20 1.99 0.47
N GLY A 87 7.34 0.71 0.09
CA GLY A 87 8.65 0.10 -0.16
C GLY A 87 9.45 -0.19 1.11
N VAL A 88 8.77 -0.37 2.25
CA VAL A 88 9.42 -0.74 3.51
C VAL A 88 9.74 -2.25 3.55
N PRO A 89 10.79 -2.68 4.27
CA PRO A 89 11.05 -4.10 4.49
C PRO A 89 9.87 -4.86 5.09
N GLU A 90 9.82 -6.17 4.84
CA GLU A 90 8.98 -7.06 5.61
C GLU A 90 9.33 -6.93 7.11
N GLU A 91 8.32 -7.01 7.98
CA GLU A 91 8.47 -6.83 9.43
C GLU A 91 8.99 -5.45 9.88
N PHE A 92 8.91 -4.42 9.03
CA PHE A 92 9.23 -3.05 9.43
C PHE A 92 8.50 -2.66 10.73
N PRO A 93 9.21 -2.16 11.76
CA PRO A 93 8.61 -1.90 13.05
C PRO A 93 7.59 -0.77 12.96
N ALA A 94 6.36 -1.06 13.37
CA ALA A 94 5.23 -0.15 13.28
C ALA A 94 5.13 0.84 14.46
N GLU A 95 5.98 0.65 15.48
CA GLU A 95 6.02 1.47 16.68
C GLU A 95 7.46 1.91 16.92
N TYR A 96 7.62 3.20 17.13
CA TYR A 96 8.87 3.82 17.55
C TYR A 96 8.60 4.47 18.88
N ALA A 97 9.49 4.24 19.85
CA ALA A 97 9.51 5.06 21.05
C ALA A 97 9.71 6.51 20.59
N SER A 98 8.74 7.38 20.89
CA SER A 98 8.99 8.82 20.83
C SER A 98 10.09 9.10 21.85
N GLY A 99 11.29 9.43 21.36
CA GLY A 99 12.37 9.93 22.20
C GLY A 99 12.00 11.22 22.91
#